data_AF-A0A6G7YV90-F1
#
_entry.id   AF-A0A6G7YV90-F1
#
_cell.length_a   1.000
_cell.length_b   1.000
_cell.length_c   1.000
_cell.angle_alpha   90.00
_cell.angle_beta   90.00
_cell.angle_gamma   90.00
#
_symmetry.space_group_name_H-M   'P 1'
#
loop_
_entity.id
_entity.type
_entity.pdbx_description
1 polymer ?
#
loop_
_entity_poly.entity_id
_entity_poly.type
_entity_poly.pdbx_seq_one_letter_code
_entity_poly.pdbx_strand_id
1 'polypeptide(L)'
;MIGLKQLEIICPRCAAHAVFREPYAFHSGDGAETVLRWGNWHIVERYPELLPWRAPAGSNNQYLTYGESDGDGYALFKEGVVECKACAASFVHALAWPTDAWWQWSIRGQMLWAWDRAHAEQILTYVRAADRPPRPIHGPLGSLPTHFLTAKIRPTVVKVMTRKLTEKT
;
A
#
# COMPACT_ATOMS: atom_id res chain seq x y z
N MET A 1 5.58 7.74 -1.20
CA MET A 1 5.48 6.28 -1.38
C MET A 1 6.39 5.82 -2.52
N ILE A 2 7.65 6.30 -2.54
CA ILE A 2 8.62 5.89 -3.57
C ILE A 2 9.25 4.59 -3.07
N GLY A 3 9.03 3.48 -3.78
CA GLY A 3 9.70 2.19 -3.50
C GLY A 3 8.88 1.08 -2.85
N LEU A 4 7.55 1.25 -2.65
CA LEU A 4 6.70 0.12 -2.27
C LEU A 4 6.65 -0.87 -3.44
N LYS A 5 7.18 -2.08 -3.23
CA LYS A 5 7.18 -3.13 -4.26
C LYS A 5 5.88 -3.92 -4.29
N GLN A 6 5.18 -3.95 -3.15
CA GLN A 6 3.95 -4.70 -2.94
C GLN A 6 3.27 -4.17 -1.67
N LEU A 7 1.99 -4.47 -1.51
CA LEU A 7 1.22 -4.20 -0.29
C LEU A 7 0.78 -5.54 0.30
N GLU A 8 0.67 -5.61 1.62
CA GLU A 8 0.17 -6.77 2.33
C GLU A 8 -1.28 -6.53 2.76
N ILE A 9 -2.17 -7.38 2.25
CA ILE A 9 -3.60 -7.22 2.43
C ILE A 9 -4.25 -8.47 3.04
N ILE A 10 -5.44 -8.30 3.57
CA ILE A 10 -6.37 -9.40 3.86
C ILE A 10 -6.94 -9.84 2.52
N CYS A 11 -6.82 -11.14 2.19
CA CYS A 11 -7.41 -11.70 0.98
C CYS A 11 -8.94 -11.55 1.00
N PRO A 12 -9.55 -10.85 0.02
CA PRO A 12 -11.01 -10.70 -0.05
C PRO A 12 -11.78 -12.03 -0.14
N ARG A 13 -11.14 -13.11 -0.59
CA ARG A 13 -11.80 -14.43 -0.79
C ARG A 13 -11.74 -15.36 0.42
N CYS A 14 -10.67 -15.30 1.21
CA CYS A 14 -10.43 -16.27 2.30
C CYS A 14 -9.95 -15.65 3.61
N ALA A 15 -9.85 -14.32 3.69
CA ALA A 15 -9.38 -13.56 4.84
C ALA A 15 -7.94 -13.88 5.33
N ALA A 16 -7.21 -14.75 4.63
CA ALA A 16 -5.80 -15.02 4.92
C ALA A 16 -4.89 -13.88 4.43
N HIS A 17 -3.61 -13.95 4.80
CA HIS A 17 -2.60 -13.05 4.26
C HIS A 17 -2.49 -13.18 2.74
N ALA A 18 -2.45 -12.05 2.05
CA ALA A 18 -2.19 -11.97 0.63
C ALA A 18 -1.31 -10.77 0.29
N VAL A 19 -0.75 -10.81 -0.90
CA VAL A 19 0.05 -9.72 -1.46
C VAL A 19 -0.74 -9.06 -2.57
N PHE A 20 -0.85 -7.73 -2.51
CA PHE A 20 -1.35 -6.92 -3.61
C PHE A 20 -0.19 -6.34 -4.41
N ARG A 21 -0.27 -6.41 -5.74
CA ARG A 21 0.76 -5.94 -6.66
C ARG A 21 0.21 -4.95 -7.65
N GLU A 22 1.00 -3.90 -7.87
CA GLU A 22 0.79 -2.95 -8.97
C GLU A 22 0.94 -3.71 -10.30
N PRO A 23 -0.09 -3.70 -11.17
CA PRO A 23 -0.10 -4.46 -12.42
C PRO A 23 0.88 -3.94 -13.47
N TYR A 24 1.33 -2.69 -13.35
CA TYR A 24 2.18 -2.03 -14.34
C TYR A 24 3.46 -1.47 -13.72
N ALA A 25 4.56 -1.49 -14.48
CA ALA A 25 5.75 -0.71 -14.16
C ALA A 25 5.82 0.49 -15.10
N PHE A 26 6.04 1.67 -14.54
CA PHE A 26 6.17 2.91 -15.29
C PHE A 26 7.62 3.40 -15.24
N HIS A 27 8.23 3.60 -16.40
CA HIS A 27 9.58 4.11 -16.57
C HIS A 27 9.54 5.43 -17.33
N SER A 28 10.25 6.45 -16.83
CA SER A 28 10.44 7.73 -17.54
C SER A 28 11.82 7.72 -18.22
N GLY A 29 11.88 8.21 -19.46
CA GLY A 29 13.09 8.21 -20.29
C GLY A 29 13.02 7.21 -21.46
N ASP A 30 13.97 7.30 -22.41
CA ASP A 30 13.99 6.46 -23.61
C ASP A 30 14.55 5.08 -23.31
N GLY A 31 13.73 4.03 -23.44
CA GLY A 31 14.14 2.67 -23.12
C GLY A 31 13.23 1.58 -23.67
N ALA A 32 13.78 0.85 -24.64
CA ALA A 32 13.32 -0.40 -25.27
C ALA A 32 12.21 -0.30 -26.35
N GLU A 33 12.45 -1.04 -27.44
CA GLU A 33 11.74 -1.05 -28.72
C GLU A 33 10.38 -1.79 -28.68
N THR A 34 10.00 -2.34 -27.52
CA THR A 34 8.77 -3.15 -27.33
C THR A 34 8.08 -2.83 -26.00
N VAL A 35 7.70 -1.57 -25.78
CA VAL A 35 7.01 -1.14 -24.56
C VAL A 35 5.80 -0.29 -24.92
N LEU A 36 4.64 -0.56 -24.28
CA LEU A 36 3.45 0.26 -24.42
C LEU A 36 3.77 1.69 -23.94
N ARG A 37 3.28 2.70 -24.65
CA ARG A 37 3.53 4.10 -24.33
C ARG A 37 2.27 4.83 -23.87
N TRP A 38 2.44 5.67 -22.87
CA TRP A 38 1.44 6.65 -22.42
C TRP A 38 2.15 7.96 -22.09
N GLY A 39 2.24 8.84 -23.09
CA GLY A 39 3.06 10.04 -23.00
C GLY A 39 4.55 9.74 -22.94
N ASN A 40 5.17 10.24 -21.86
CA ASN A 40 6.59 10.02 -21.54
C ASN A 40 6.83 8.76 -20.70
N TRP A 41 5.78 7.97 -20.44
CA TRP A 41 5.88 6.71 -19.72
C TRP A 41 6.03 5.53 -20.67
N HIS A 42 7.01 4.69 -20.38
CA HIS A 42 7.15 3.34 -20.87
C HIS A 42 6.51 2.39 -19.85
N ILE A 43 5.52 1.61 -20.31
CA ILE A 43 4.67 0.77 -19.48
C ILE A 43 4.96 -0.70 -19.72
N VAL A 44 5.39 -1.39 -18.66
CA VAL A 44 5.56 -2.84 -18.65
C VAL A 44 4.40 -3.49 -17.92
N GLU A 45 3.65 -4.33 -18.62
CA GLU A 45 2.58 -5.13 -18.03
C GLU A 45 3.16 -6.33 -17.29
N ARG A 46 2.78 -6.49 -16.02
CA ARG A 46 3.19 -7.65 -15.19
C ARG A 46 2.16 -8.78 -15.24
N TYR A 47 0.90 -8.45 -15.50
CA TYR A 47 -0.23 -9.39 -15.51
C TYR A 47 -1.16 -9.16 -16.72
N PRO A 48 -0.66 -9.24 -17.96
CA PRO A 48 -1.46 -8.92 -19.16
C PRO A 48 -2.72 -9.79 -19.29
N GLU A 49 -2.69 -11.03 -18.79
CA GLU A 49 -3.83 -11.96 -18.84
C GLU A 49 -4.95 -11.63 -17.83
N LEU A 50 -4.63 -10.92 -16.74
CA LEU A 50 -5.60 -10.59 -15.68
C LEU A 50 -6.07 -9.14 -15.78
N LEU A 51 -5.14 -8.23 -16.06
CA LEU A 51 -5.39 -6.81 -16.05
C LEU A 51 -4.56 -6.11 -17.14
N PRO A 52 -4.94 -6.28 -18.42
CA PRO A 52 -4.23 -5.68 -19.54
C PRO A 52 -4.30 -4.16 -19.45
N TRP A 53 -3.24 -3.49 -19.88
CA TRP A 53 -3.11 -2.04 -19.86
C TRP A 53 -4.24 -1.38 -20.65
N ARG A 54 -4.89 -0.41 -19.99
CA ARG A 54 -5.83 0.50 -20.62
C ARG A 54 -5.50 1.91 -20.18
N ALA A 55 -5.23 2.78 -21.16
CA ALA A 55 -4.96 4.17 -20.87
C ALA A 55 -6.18 4.81 -20.17
N PRO A 56 -5.98 5.57 -19.07
CA PRO A 56 -7.06 6.28 -18.41
C PRO A 56 -7.77 7.24 -19.36
N ALA A 57 -9.10 7.33 -19.26
CA ALA A 57 -9.90 8.25 -20.05
C ALA A 57 -9.58 9.72 -19.69
N GLY A 58 -9.69 10.63 -20.67
CA GLY A 58 -9.62 12.08 -20.42
C GLY A 58 -8.23 12.68 -20.20
N SER A 59 -7.13 11.91 -20.32
CA SER A 59 -5.80 12.40 -19.94
C SER A 59 -5.20 13.39 -20.96
N ASN A 60 -5.60 14.66 -20.88
CA ASN A 60 -4.76 15.76 -21.39
C ASN A 60 -3.44 15.84 -20.62
N ASN A 61 -3.42 15.30 -19.38
CA ASN A 61 -2.26 15.21 -18.53
C ASN A 61 -1.97 13.73 -18.20
N GLN A 62 -0.84 13.20 -18.67
CA GLN A 62 -0.43 11.79 -18.56
C GLN A 62 0.52 11.59 -17.37
N TYR A 63 -0.02 11.65 -16.15
CA TYR A 63 0.75 11.59 -14.90
C TYR A 63 0.27 10.49 -13.97
N LEU A 64 1.18 10.02 -13.12
CA LEU A 64 0.87 9.06 -12.06
C LEU A 64 0.33 9.82 -10.85
N THR A 65 -0.79 9.35 -10.33
CA THR A 65 -1.33 9.77 -9.03
C THR A 65 -1.16 8.64 -8.02
N TYR A 66 -1.36 8.95 -6.74
CA TYR A 66 -1.29 7.96 -5.67
C TYR A 66 -2.60 7.93 -4.90
N GLY A 67 -3.15 6.74 -4.66
CA GLY A 67 -4.32 6.54 -3.81
C GLY A 67 -5.64 6.99 -4.44
N GLU A 68 -6.56 7.47 -3.60
CA GLU A 68 -7.88 7.97 -4.01
C GLU A 68 -7.75 9.34 -4.72
N SER A 69 -7.46 9.31 -6.02
CA SER A 69 -7.70 10.47 -6.88
C SER A 69 -8.87 10.18 -7.82
N ASP A 70 -9.83 11.10 -7.86
CA ASP A 70 -10.94 11.13 -8.83
C ASP A 70 -10.58 11.89 -10.12
N GLY A 71 -9.30 12.27 -10.29
CA GLY A 71 -8.82 13.10 -11.39
C GLY A 71 -8.31 12.31 -12.61
N ASP A 72 -7.94 13.06 -13.65
CA ASP A 72 -7.27 12.56 -14.85
C ASP A 72 -5.91 11.93 -14.49
N GLY A 73 -5.57 10.76 -15.05
CA GLY A 73 -4.28 10.09 -14.81
C GLY A 73 -4.39 8.64 -14.36
N TYR A 74 -3.26 8.02 -14.02
CA TYR A 74 -3.21 6.62 -13.55
C TYR A 74 -2.94 6.59 -12.05
N ALA A 75 -3.90 6.07 -11.28
CA ALA A 75 -3.81 5.98 -9.82
C ALA A 75 -3.08 4.71 -9.38
N LEU A 76 -1.82 4.87 -8.96
CA LEU A 76 -1.02 3.79 -8.38
C LEU A 76 -1.69 3.22 -7.14
N PHE A 77 -1.65 1.89 -7.03
CA PHE A 77 -2.21 1.12 -5.92
C PHE A 77 -3.71 1.40 -5.66
N LYS A 78 -4.48 1.70 -6.71
CA LYS A 78 -5.95 1.75 -6.66
C LYS A 78 -6.58 0.42 -7.09
N GLU A 79 -6.12 -0.13 -8.21
CA GLU A 79 -6.54 -1.43 -8.73
C GLU A 79 -5.31 -2.25 -9.11
N GLY A 80 -5.37 -3.56 -8.90
CA GLY A 80 -4.22 -4.43 -9.16
C GLY A 80 -4.51 -5.89 -8.86
N VAL A 81 -3.44 -6.69 -8.76
CA VAL A 81 -3.56 -8.14 -8.64
C VAL A 81 -3.28 -8.59 -7.23
N VAL A 82 -4.22 -9.34 -6.66
CA VAL A 82 -4.07 -10.04 -5.38
C VAL A 82 -3.52 -11.43 -5.65
N GLU A 83 -2.42 -11.77 -4.97
CA GLU A 83 -1.83 -13.11 -4.94
C GLU A 83 -1.99 -13.67 -3.52
N CYS A 84 -2.82 -14.70 -3.37
CA CYS A 84 -3.03 -15.36 -2.08
C CYS A 84 -2.54 -16.80 -2.12
N LYS A 85 -1.55 -17.13 -1.27
CA LYS A 85 -1.02 -18.49 -1.14
C LYS A 85 -2.00 -19.45 -0.46
N ALA A 86 -2.82 -18.95 0.46
CA ALA A 86 -3.73 -19.80 1.24
C ALA A 86 -4.87 -20.40 0.40
N CYS A 87 -5.43 -19.64 -0.54
CA CYS A 87 -6.47 -20.13 -1.46
C CYS A 87 -5.95 -20.39 -2.88
N ALA A 88 -4.63 -20.27 -3.11
CA ALA A 88 -3.97 -20.45 -4.40
C ALA A 88 -4.61 -19.64 -5.55
N ALA A 89 -5.12 -18.45 -5.25
CA ALA A 89 -5.82 -17.61 -6.22
C ALA A 89 -5.01 -16.35 -6.56
N SER A 90 -5.05 -16.00 -7.84
CA SER A 90 -4.65 -14.69 -8.36
C SER A 90 -5.84 -14.03 -9.03
N PHE A 91 -6.16 -12.78 -8.67
CA PHE A 91 -7.33 -12.08 -9.21
C PHE A 91 -7.19 -10.56 -9.10
N VAL A 92 -7.95 -9.84 -9.92
CA VAL A 92 -8.02 -8.38 -9.90
C VAL A 92 -8.86 -7.90 -8.71
N HIS A 93 -8.39 -6.85 -8.05
CA HIS A 93 -9.06 -6.22 -6.91
C HIS A 93 -8.84 -4.72 -6.90
N ALA A 94 -9.87 -3.96 -6.53
CA ALA A 94 -9.76 -2.54 -6.22
C ALA A 94 -9.55 -2.37 -4.72
N LEU A 95 -8.46 -1.72 -4.32
CA LEU A 95 -8.09 -1.58 -2.91
C LEU A 95 -9.04 -0.66 -2.16
N ALA A 96 -9.45 -1.11 -0.98
CA ALA A 96 -10.22 -0.35 0.00
C ALA A 96 -9.40 -0.17 1.27
N TRP A 97 -8.70 0.97 1.38
CA TRP A 97 -7.98 1.32 2.61
C TRP A 97 -8.93 2.00 3.60
N PRO A 98 -8.82 1.73 4.91
CA PRO A 98 -7.85 0.86 5.57
C PRO A 98 -8.29 -0.60 5.70
N THR A 99 -9.49 -0.96 5.27
CA THR A 99 -10.12 -2.26 5.55
C THR A 99 -9.36 -3.45 4.97
N ASP A 100 -8.73 -3.28 3.82
CA ASP A 100 -7.94 -4.32 3.18
C ASP A 100 -6.58 -4.55 3.82
N ALA A 101 -6.12 -3.67 4.71
CA ALA A 101 -4.80 -3.78 5.32
C ALA A 101 -4.64 -5.10 6.09
N TRP A 102 -3.60 -5.89 5.77
CA TRP A 102 -3.23 -7.02 6.62
C TRP A 102 -2.77 -6.53 7.99
N TRP A 103 -1.89 -5.54 7.98
CA TRP A 103 -1.35 -4.91 9.17
C TRP A 103 -2.29 -3.84 9.69
N GLN A 104 -3.43 -4.25 10.24
CA GLN A 104 -4.36 -3.36 10.94
C GLN A 104 -4.62 -3.75 12.39
N TRP A 105 -4.99 -2.75 13.19
CA TRP A 105 -5.32 -2.85 14.61
C TRP A 105 -6.46 -1.88 14.97
N SER A 106 -7.55 -2.43 15.52
CA SER A 106 -8.58 -1.61 16.18
C SER A 106 -8.14 -1.31 17.62
N ILE A 107 -7.96 -0.04 17.94
CA ILE A 107 -7.47 0.43 19.25
C ILE A 107 -8.41 1.53 19.73
N ARG A 108 -9.23 1.22 20.74
CA ARG A 108 -10.24 2.13 21.31
C ARG A 108 -11.17 2.74 20.24
N GLY A 109 -11.62 1.93 19.29
CA GLY A 109 -12.53 2.37 18.22
C GLY A 109 -11.86 3.13 17.08
N GLN A 110 -10.53 3.26 17.07
CA GLN A 110 -9.79 3.87 15.97
C GLN A 110 -8.92 2.82 15.27
N MET A 111 -8.83 2.91 13.93
CA MET A 111 -8.06 1.99 13.11
C MET A 111 -6.65 2.51 12.90
N LEU A 112 -5.66 1.75 13.36
CA LEU A 112 -4.26 1.89 12.96
C LEU A 112 -3.98 0.87 11.87
N TRP A 113 -3.26 1.25 10.83
CA TRP A 113 -2.90 0.33 9.76
C TRP A 113 -1.53 0.66 9.15
N ALA A 114 -0.96 -0.31 8.44
CA ALA A 114 0.29 -0.19 7.69
C ALA A 114 0.18 -0.90 6.33
N TRP A 115 1.04 -0.53 5.39
CA TRP A 115 1.06 -1.05 4.02
C TRP A 115 1.63 -2.46 3.92
N ASP A 116 2.68 -2.70 4.69
CA ASP A 116 3.44 -3.95 4.74
C ASP A 116 4.07 -4.08 6.13
N ARG A 117 4.78 -5.19 6.34
CA ARG A 117 5.45 -5.45 7.60
C ARG A 117 6.51 -4.41 7.95
N ALA A 118 7.28 -3.94 6.96
CA ALA A 118 8.34 -2.95 7.18
C ALA A 118 7.77 -1.62 7.66
N HIS A 119 6.66 -1.17 7.08
CA HIS A 119 5.94 0.02 7.53
C HIS A 119 5.40 -0.18 8.95
N ALA A 120 4.83 -1.34 9.27
CA ALA A 120 4.37 -1.66 10.62
C ALA A 120 5.52 -1.58 11.66
N GLU A 121 6.69 -2.10 11.32
CA GLU A 121 7.90 -2.04 12.16
C GLU A 121 8.41 -0.59 12.34
N GLN A 122 8.37 0.23 11.29
CA GLN A 122 8.68 1.66 11.38
C GLN A 122 7.72 2.40 12.32
N ILE A 123 6.40 2.16 12.19
CA ILE A 123 5.40 2.75 13.09
C ILE A 123 5.67 2.31 14.53
N LEU A 124 5.90 1.02 14.77
CA LEU A 124 6.15 0.50 16.11
C LEU A 124 7.40 1.14 16.73
N THR A 125 8.47 1.25 15.96
CA THR A 125 9.72 1.89 16.39
C THR A 125 9.48 3.35 16.79
N TYR A 126 8.76 4.10 15.96
CA TYR A 126 8.45 5.51 16.23
C TYR A 126 7.53 5.70 17.45
N VAL A 127 6.52 4.83 17.61
CA VAL A 127 5.60 4.89 18.75
C VAL A 127 6.32 4.59 20.07
N ARG A 128 7.25 3.62 20.06
CA ARG A 128 8.05 3.19 21.22
C ARG A 128 9.06 4.22 21.69
N ALA A 129 9.59 5.04 20.79
CA ALA A 129 10.63 6.02 21.12
C ALA A 129 10.19 6.91 22.29
N ALA A 130 11.05 6.98 23.32
CA ALA A 130 10.81 7.78 24.51
C ALA A 130 10.91 9.28 24.19
N ASP A 131 11.94 9.64 23.42
CA ASP A 131 12.11 10.93 22.76
C ASP A 131 11.95 10.74 21.25
N ARG A 132 10.98 11.43 20.63
CA ARG A 132 10.63 11.21 19.22
C ARG A 132 11.26 12.32 18.39
N PRO A 133 11.97 11.97 17.29
CA PRO A 133 12.34 13.00 16.34
C PRO A 133 11.08 13.67 15.78
N PRO A 134 11.18 14.93 15.32
CA PRO A 134 10.11 15.61 14.61
C PRO A 134 9.54 14.68 13.55
N ARG A 135 8.21 14.55 13.54
CA ARG A 135 7.57 13.68 12.56
C ARG A 135 7.88 14.23 11.16
N PRO A 136 8.35 13.39 10.23
CA PRO A 136 8.53 13.82 8.87
C PRO A 136 7.17 14.15 8.24
N ILE A 137 7.09 15.31 7.57
CA ILE A 137 5.87 15.78 6.88
C ILE A 137 5.49 14.82 5.75
N HIS A 138 6.49 14.22 5.10
CA HIS A 138 6.33 13.26 4.01
C HIS A 138 6.83 11.87 4.41
N GLY A 139 6.24 10.84 3.84
CA GLY A 139 6.70 9.46 4.01
C GLY A 139 5.82 8.62 4.95
N PRO A 140 6.28 7.42 5.34
CA PRO A 140 5.48 6.40 6.01
C PRO A 140 4.83 6.86 7.31
N LEU A 141 5.54 7.69 8.08
CA LEU A 141 5.07 8.17 9.38
C LEU A 141 4.24 9.46 9.30
N GLY A 142 4.18 10.11 8.13
CA GLY A 142 3.53 11.42 7.96
C GLY A 142 2.03 11.38 8.21
N SER A 143 1.37 10.29 7.79
CA SER A 143 -0.08 10.09 7.93
C SER A 143 -0.50 9.42 9.25
N LEU A 144 0.45 9.02 10.11
CA LEU A 144 0.14 8.31 11.35
C LEU A 144 -0.70 9.20 12.29
N PRO A 145 -1.93 8.86 12.69
CA PRO A 145 -2.72 9.77 13.52
C PRO A 145 -2.09 10.09 14.90
N THR A 146 -2.18 11.34 15.34
CA THR A 146 -1.55 11.82 16.60
C THR A 146 -2.11 11.17 17.85
N HIS A 147 -3.37 10.72 17.82
CA HIS A 147 -4.00 10.08 18.97
C HIS A 147 -3.25 8.80 19.39
N PHE A 148 -2.71 8.01 18.43
CA PHE A 148 -1.89 6.82 18.68
C PHE A 148 -0.53 7.13 19.32
N LEU A 149 -0.10 8.40 19.29
CA LEU A 149 1.17 8.84 19.85
C LEU A 149 1.08 9.27 21.31
N THR A 150 -0.12 9.50 21.83
CA THR A 150 -0.30 10.02 23.19
C THR A 150 0.28 9.07 24.24
N ALA A 151 0.85 9.63 25.32
CA ALA A 151 1.44 8.84 26.40
C ALA A 151 0.45 7.83 27.00
N LYS A 152 -0.84 8.21 27.09
CA LYS A 152 -1.92 7.37 27.62
C LYS A 152 -2.21 6.13 26.76
N ILE A 153 -2.14 6.24 25.43
CA ILE A 153 -2.45 5.10 24.55
C ILE A 153 -1.21 4.29 24.17
N ARG A 154 -0.03 4.91 24.18
CA ARG A 154 1.23 4.32 23.72
C ARG A 154 1.46 2.88 24.25
N PRO A 155 1.29 2.58 25.56
CA PRO A 155 1.49 1.21 26.05
C PRO A 155 0.56 0.20 25.38
N THR A 156 -0.68 0.60 25.09
CA THR A 156 -1.66 -0.25 24.39
C THR A 156 -1.25 -0.46 22.94
N VAL A 157 -0.90 0.61 22.21
CA VAL A 157 -0.46 0.54 20.80
C VAL A 157 0.74 -0.40 20.67
N VAL A 158 1.77 -0.17 21.51
CA VAL A 158 2.98 -1.00 21.50
C VAL A 158 2.64 -2.47 21.76
N LYS A 159 1.83 -2.77 22.77
CA LYS A 159 1.45 -4.15 23.11
C LYS A 159 0.76 -4.86 21.94
N VAL A 160 -0.26 -4.26 21.33
CA VAL A 160 -1.05 -4.92 20.28
C VAL A 160 -0.27 -5.07 18.98
N MET A 161 0.54 -4.08 18.61
CA MET A 161 1.40 -4.14 17.43
C MET A 161 2.49 -5.21 17.59
N THR A 162 3.16 -5.23 18.75
CA THR A 162 4.23 -6.20 19.03
C THR A 162 3.71 -7.62 18.89
N ARG A 163 2.55 -7.93 19.49
CA ARG A 163 1.95 -9.27 19.43
C ARG A 163 1.78 -9.74 17.98
N LYS A 164 1.10 -8.95 17.15
CA LYS A 164 0.83 -9.30 15.74
C LYS A 164 2.11 -9.40 14.90
N LEU A 165 3.11 -8.55 15.16
CA LEU A 165 4.39 -8.60 14.45
C LEU A 165 5.25 -9.82 14.84
N THR A 166 5.10 -10.36 16.04
CA THR A 166 5.86 -11.54 16.50
C THR A 166 5.18 -12.88 16.21
N GLU A 167 3.89 -12.87 15.87
CA GLU A 167 3.18 -14.07 15.43
C GLU A 167 3.80 -14.56 14.12
N LYS A 168 4.21 -15.85 14.08
CA LYS A 168 4.64 -16.49 12.83
C LYS A 168 3.41 -16.60 11.94
N THR A 169 3.39 -15.82 10.86
CA THR A 169 2.38 -15.89 9.80
C THR A 169 2.74 -16.99 8.81
#